data_AF-A0A7X9FJ26-F1
#
_entry.id   AF-A0A7X9FJ26-F1
#
_cell.length_a   1.000
_cell.length_b   1.000
_cell.length_c   1.000
_cell.angle_alpha   90.00
_cell.angle_beta   90.00
_cell.angle_gamma   90.00
#
_symmetry.space_group_name_H-M   'P 1'
#
loop_
_entity.id
_entity.type
_entity.pdbx_description
1 polymer ?
#
loop_
_entity_poly.entity_id
_entity_poly.type
_entity_poly.pdbx_seq_one_letter_code
_entity_poly.pdbx_strand_id
1 'polypeptide(L)'
;LLAAWCVYFGMSLVPALLLLCIFFVIMLVATRIICQGGLAYFTLTAAPTDGLLAFFGSGFFSNMGLMMAAIMQKVLFVDLRESLMPSLMHFSKVGENVRQKRLLLGGLAVALILAVAVSFAAMLALCHKYGLRDLQADWEVQTSVGVYENVQRLLDAPSGPNEWIIGFAVAGAAIMLVLVVCYQRFYWWPIHPVGYLTMYSSAMRILWFSFLIGWLCNQLTLRYGGVALFRRVRMLFVGLIIGDLLMGGIYAVIGVYAGQSYLVLPN
;
A
#
# COMPACT_ATOMS: atom_id res chain seq x y z
N LEU A 1 -14.93 0.29 18.20
CA LEU A 1 -13.71 -0.24 18.85
C LEU A 1 -12.51 0.67 18.61
N LEU A 2 -12.04 0.86 17.37
CA LEU A 2 -10.87 1.71 17.08
C LEU A 2 -11.01 3.17 17.56
N ALA A 3 -12.18 3.79 17.38
CA ALA A 3 -12.43 5.15 17.88
C ALA A 3 -12.40 5.20 19.42
N ALA A 4 -12.95 4.19 20.10
CA ALA A 4 -12.92 4.10 21.56
C ALA A 4 -11.49 3.90 22.08
N TRP A 5 -10.67 3.12 21.37
CA TRP A 5 -9.25 2.96 21.66
C TRP A 5 -8.50 4.29 21.52
N CYS A 6 -8.73 5.03 20.43
CA CYS A 6 -8.14 6.35 20.24
C CYS A 6 -8.48 7.32 21.39
N VAL A 7 -9.75 7.32 21.83
CA VAL A 7 -10.20 8.16 22.95
C VAL A 7 -9.60 7.72 24.28
N TYR A 8 -9.47 6.42 24.52
CA TYR A 8 -8.83 5.87 25.71
C TYR A 8 -7.36 6.31 25.84
N PHE A 9 -6.63 6.40 24.72
CA PHE A 9 -5.25 6.90 24.69
C PHE A 9 -5.13 8.43 24.65
N GLY A 10 -6.22 9.17 24.92
CA GLY A 10 -6.18 10.62 25.09
C GLY A 10 -6.30 11.44 23.79
N MET A 11 -6.72 10.83 22.69
CA MET A 11 -7.11 11.58 21.49
C MET A 11 -8.55 12.07 21.62
N SER A 12 -8.82 13.33 21.26
CA SER A 12 -10.19 13.84 21.25
C SER A 12 -11.03 13.12 20.18
N LEU A 13 -12.34 13.03 20.41
CA LEU A 13 -13.24 12.22 19.59
C LEU A 13 -13.30 12.68 18.12
N VAL A 14 -13.27 13.99 17.89
CA VAL A 14 -13.39 14.55 16.53
C VAL A 14 -12.16 14.24 15.67
N PRO A 15 -10.90 14.52 16.11
CA PRO A 15 -9.72 14.06 15.39
C PRO A 15 -9.66 12.55 15.20
N ALA A 16 -10.09 11.77 16.20
CA ALA A 16 -10.13 10.32 16.10
C ALA A 16 -11.03 9.82 14.97
N LEU A 17 -12.25 10.35 14.89
CA LEU A 17 -13.21 9.97 13.85
C LEU A 17 -12.76 10.42 12.46
N LEU A 18 -12.24 11.64 12.33
CA LEU A 18 -11.72 12.15 11.05
C LEU A 18 -10.53 11.34 10.56
N LEU A 19 -9.58 11.04 11.45
CA LEU A 19 -8.40 10.22 11.14
C LEU A 19 -8.80 8.83 10.66
N LEU A 20 -9.67 8.14 11.39
CA LEU A 20 -10.15 6.81 11.00
C LEU A 20 -10.94 6.84 9.67
N CYS A 21 -11.73 7.89 9.45
CA CYS A 21 -12.47 8.06 8.19
C CYS A 21 -11.51 8.24 7.00
N ILE A 22 -10.51 9.11 7.12
CA ILE A 22 -9.51 9.34 6.07
C ILE A 22 -8.71 8.08 5.80
N PHE A 23 -8.29 7.36 6.85
CA PHE A 23 -7.59 6.08 6.70
C PHE A 23 -8.44 5.09 5.91
N PHE A 24 -9.73 4.97 6.26
CA PHE A 24 -10.64 4.07 5.55
C PHE A 24 -10.84 4.46 4.09
N VAL A 25 -11.06 5.75 3.79
CA VAL A 25 -11.23 6.25 2.41
C VAL A 25 -9.98 6.00 1.58
N ILE A 26 -8.79 6.30 2.11
CA ILE A 26 -7.53 6.08 1.40
C ILE A 26 -7.32 4.59 1.13
N MET A 27 -7.59 3.74 2.12
CA MET A 27 -7.49 2.29 1.95
C MET A 27 -8.45 1.76 0.88
N LEU A 28 -9.68 2.29 0.83
CA LEU A 28 -10.64 1.94 -0.23
C LEU A 28 -10.16 2.39 -1.61
N VAL A 29 -9.63 3.60 -1.74
CA VAL A 29 -9.09 4.12 -3.00
C VAL A 29 -7.90 3.29 -3.46
N ALA A 30 -6.94 3.02 -2.57
CA ALA A 30 -5.79 2.17 -2.86
C ALA A 30 -6.22 0.76 -3.28
N THR A 31 -7.18 0.16 -2.56
CA THR A 31 -7.74 -1.16 -2.91
C THR A 31 -8.39 -1.13 -4.30
N ARG A 32 -9.14 -0.08 -4.65
CA ARG A 32 -9.72 0.06 -5.99
C ARG A 32 -8.65 0.20 -7.06
N ILE A 33 -7.60 0.98 -6.83
CA ILE A 33 -6.49 1.14 -7.78
C ILE A 33 -5.79 -0.20 -8.02
N ILE A 34 -5.52 -0.97 -6.96
CA ILE A 34 -4.87 -2.28 -7.05
C ILE A 34 -5.78 -3.27 -7.80
N CYS A 35 -7.04 -3.40 -7.39
CA CYS A 35 -7.97 -4.37 -7.99
C CYS A 35 -8.38 -4.01 -9.43
N GLN A 36 -8.52 -2.72 -9.78
CA GLN A 36 -8.90 -2.29 -11.14
C GLN A 36 -7.68 -2.16 -12.06
N GLY A 37 -6.58 -1.62 -11.55
CA GLY A 37 -5.36 -1.36 -12.32
C GLY A 37 -4.45 -2.57 -12.45
N GLY A 38 -4.64 -3.63 -11.65
CA GLY A 38 -3.75 -4.79 -11.62
C GLY A 38 -2.34 -4.45 -11.16
N LEU A 39 -2.17 -3.30 -10.48
CA LEU A 39 -0.88 -2.84 -10.00
C LEU A 39 -0.49 -3.67 -8.77
N ALA A 40 0.55 -4.48 -8.91
CA ALA A 40 1.12 -5.25 -7.80
C ALA A 40 1.73 -4.34 -6.70
N TYR A 41 2.02 -3.09 -7.04
CA TYR A 41 2.65 -2.14 -6.14
C TYR A 41 2.02 -0.76 -6.25
N PHE A 42 1.58 -0.22 -5.12
CA PHE A 42 1.14 1.17 -4.99
C PHE A 42 1.62 1.71 -3.65
N THR A 43 2.51 2.70 -3.67
CA THR A 43 2.89 3.47 -2.48
C THR A 43 2.11 4.77 -2.44
N LEU A 44 1.67 5.13 -1.24
CA LEU A 44 1.26 6.49 -0.94
C LEU A 44 2.51 7.33 -0.71
N THR A 45 2.63 8.40 -1.50
CA THR A 45 3.72 9.37 -1.42
C THR A 45 3.53 10.40 -0.33
N ALA A 46 2.28 10.60 0.11
CA ALA A 46 1.94 11.48 1.23
C ALA A 46 1.20 10.66 2.28
N ALA A 47 1.51 10.93 3.55
CA ALA A 47 0.82 10.26 4.62
C ALA A 47 -0.63 10.76 4.74
N PRO A 48 -1.58 9.87 5.07
CA PRO A 48 -2.94 10.26 5.44
C PRO A 48 -3.02 11.35 6.53
N THR A 49 -2.07 11.35 7.46
CA THR A 49 -1.97 12.31 8.57
C THR A 49 -1.42 13.67 8.12
N ASP A 50 -0.52 13.72 7.13
CA ASP A 50 0.03 14.96 6.58
C ASP A 50 -1.08 15.86 6.04
N GLY A 51 -2.12 15.26 5.43
CA GLY A 51 -3.31 15.99 5.02
C GLY A 51 -4.02 16.66 6.20
N LEU A 52 -4.29 15.90 7.27
CA LEU A 52 -4.94 16.45 8.48
C LEU A 52 -4.10 17.56 9.13
N LEU A 53 -2.79 17.36 9.22
CA LEU A 53 -1.86 18.36 9.76
C LEU A 53 -1.79 19.60 8.87
N ALA A 54 -1.83 19.44 7.54
CA ALA A 54 -1.81 20.57 6.62
C ALA A 54 -3.08 21.43 6.68
N PHE A 55 -4.26 20.81 6.84
CA PHE A 55 -5.54 21.53 6.90
C PHE A 55 -5.84 22.12 8.28
N PHE A 56 -5.54 21.41 9.37
CA PHE A 56 -5.93 21.82 10.73
C PHE A 56 -4.76 22.22 11.63
N GLY A 57 -3.52 22.00 11.21
CA GLY A 57 -2.32 22.20 12.02
C GLY A 57 -2.09 21.05 13.02
N SER A 58 -0.90 21.04 13.65
CA SER A 58 -0.58 20.03 14.66
C SER A 58 -1.36 20.21 15.97
N GLY A 59 -1.79 21.45 16.28
CA GLY A 59 -2.60 21.77 17.45
C GLY A 59 -4.02 21.22 17.44
N PHE A 60 -4.48 20.66 16.31
CA PHE A 60 -5.76 19.95 16.23
C PHE A 60 -5.75 18.62 17.00
N PHE A 61 -4.58 17.99 17.09
CA PHE A 61 -4.38 16.79 17.90
C PHE A 61 -3.88 17.17 19.29
N SER A 62 -4.30 16.42 20.31
CA SER A 62 -3.59 16.43 21.59
C SER A 62 -2.18 15.86 21.40
N ASN A 63 -1.22 16.22 22.27
CA ASN A 63 0.16 15.71 22.15
C ASN A 63 0.22 14.18 22.06
N MET A 64 -0.57 13.50 22.91
CA MET A 64 -0.70 12.05 22.87
C MET A 64 -1.45 11.56 21.63
N GLY A 65 -2.49 12.28 21.20
CA GLY A 65 -3.23 11.95 19.97
C GLY A 65 -2.38 12.03 18.72
N LEU A 66 -1.48 13.03 18.62
CA LEU A 66 -0.55 13.18 17.50
C LEU A 66 0.42 11.99 17.42
N MET A 67 0.95 11.58 18.57
CA MET A 67 1.81 10.41 18.68
C MET A 67 1.09 9.13 18.23
N MET A 68 -0.13 8.90 18.74
CA MET A 68 -0.93 7.75 18.34
C MET A 68 -1.29 7.77 16.85
N ALA A 69 -1.63 8.93 16.30
CA ALA A 69 -1.91 9.11 14.88
C ALA A 69 -0.72 8.70 14.01
N ALA A 70 0.50 9.12 14.38
CA ALA A 70 1.72 8.79 13.66
C ALA A 70 2.06 7.29 13.73
N ILE A 71 1.90 6.66 14.89
CA ILE A 71 2.09 5.19 15.03
C ILE A 71 1.07 4.43 14.18
N MET A 72 -0.22 4.76 14.30
CA MET A 72 -1.29 4.07 13.57
C MET A 72 -1.10 4.19 12.06
N GLN A 73 -0.73 5.38 11.59
CA GLN A 73 -0.38 5.60 10.20
C GLN A 73 0.80 4.71 9.78
N LYS A 74 1.83 4.60 10.62
CA LYS A 74 2.99 3.76 10.32
C LYS A 74 2.63 2.29 10.21
N VAL A 75 1.84 1.78 11.15
CA VAL A 75 1.40 0.39 11.15
C VAL A 75 0.51 0.06 9.93
N LEU A 76 -0.31 1.00 9.47
CA LEU A 76 -1.32 0.73 8.45
C LEU A 76 -0.93 1.13 7.01
N PHE A 77 -0.06 2.13 6.83
CA PHE A 77 0.17 2.76 5.52
C PHE A 77 1.63 2.81 5.07
N VAL A 78 2.57 2.20 5.80
CA VAL A 78 3.97 2.14 5.36
C VAL A 78 4.11 1.35 4.08
N ASP A 79 3.61 0.12 4.11
CA ASP A 79 3.68 -0.77 2.97
C ASP A 79 2.28 -1.27 2.60
N LEU A 80 1.67 -0.58 1.64
CA LEU A 80 0.39 -1.02 1.08
C LEU A 80 0.51 -2.31 0.26
N ARG A 81 1.74 -2.76 -0.06
CA ARG A 81 2.00 -4.08 -0.64
C ARG A 81 1.47 -5.21 0.23
N GLU A 82 1.63 -5.06 1.54
CA GLU A 82 1.24 -6.05 2.54
C GLU A 82 -0.15 -5.74 3.12
N SER A 83 -0.84 -4.77 2.52
CA SER A 83 -2.18 -4.40 2.95
C SER A 83 -3.12 -5.61 2.86
N LEU A 84 -3.82 -5.86 3.96
CA LEU A 84 -4.78 -6.94 4.03
C LEU A 84 -6.02 -6.65 3.16
N MET A 85 -6.40 -5.40 2.96
CA MET A 85 -7.69 -5.06 2.34
C MET A 85 -7.82 -5.55 0.88
N PRO A 86 -6.85 -5.32 -0.02
CA PRO A 86 -6.89 -5.91 -1.36
C PRO A 86 -6.92 -7.44 -1.35
N SER A 87 -6.09 -8.06 -0.53
CA SER A 87 -6.02 -9.52 -0.39
C SER A 87 -7.34 -10.12 0.09
N LEU A 88 -7.99 -9.48 1.07
CA LEU A 88 -9.31 -9.85 1.57
C LEU A 88 -10.40 -9.71 0.48
N MET A 89 -10.32 -8.67 -0.35
CA MET A 89 -11.26 -8.49 -1.48
C MET A 89 -11.08 -9.59 -2.54
N HIS A 90 -9.84 -9.93 -2.89
CA HIS A 90 -9.56 -11.05 -3.79
C HIS A 90 -10.04 -12.39 -3.21
N PHE A 91 -9.76 -12.64 -1.93
CA PHE A 91 -10.24 -13.83 -1.23
C PHE A 91 -11.76 -13.91 -1.18
N SER A 92 -12.45 -12.78 -0.91
CA SER A 92 -13.91 -12.71 -0.92
C SER A 92 -14.49 -13.06 -2.29
N LYS A 93 -13.81 -12.70 -3.38
CA LYS A 93 -14.24 -13.05 -4.73
C LYS A 93 -14.05 -14.53 -5.04
N VAL A 94 -12.93 -15.12 -4.58
CA VAL A 94 -12.68 -16.57 -4.71
C VAL A 94 -13.68 -17.39 -3.88
N GLY A 95 -14.04 -16.92 -2.69
CA GLY A 95 -14.96 -17.58 -1.77
C GLY A 95 -16.46 -17.40 -2.09
N GLU A 96 -16.82 -16.72 -3.19
CA GLU A 96 -18.20 -16.33 -3.49
C GLU A 96 -19.15 -17.52 -3.62
N ASN A 97 -18.67 -18.62 -4.22
CA ASN A 97 -19.44 -19.85 -4.47
C ASN A 97 -19.42 -20.85 -3.31
N VAL A 98 -18.82 -20.52 -2.16
CA VAL A 98 -18.70 -21.46 -1.04
C VAL A 98 -19.92 -21.36 -0.13
N ARG A 99 -20.58 -22.51 0.12
CA ARG A 99 -21.78 -22.61 0.98
C ARG A 99 -21.51 -22.23 2.44
N GLN A 100 -20.32 -22.55 2.97
CA GLN A 100 -19.97 -22.37 4.39
C GLN A 100 -19.14 -21.11 4.65
N LYS A 101 -19.71 -19.94 4.39
CA LYS A 101 -19.03 -18.64 4.55
C LYS A 101 -18.50 -18.40 5.98
N ARG A 102 -19.18 -18.90 7.01
CA ARG A 102 -18.76 -18.75 8.41
C ARG A 102 -17.47 -19.51 8.74
N LEU A 103 -17.31 -20.72 8.20
CA LEU A 103 -16.08 -21.51 8.39
C LEU A 103 -14.90 -20.86 7.66
N LEU A 104 -15.12 -20.34 6.44
CA LEU A 104 -14.10 -19.57 5.72
C LEU A 104 -13.66 -18.32 6.49
N LEU A 105 -14.61 -17.55 7.01
CA LEU A 105 -14.30 -16.36 7.83
C LEU A 105 -13.57 -16.74 9.12
N GLY A 106 -13.96 -17.83 9.78
CA GLY A 106 -13.27 -18.35 10.96
C GLY A 106 -11.85 -18.78 10.66
N GLY A 107 -11.65 -19.55 9.58
CA GLY A 107 -10.33 -19.99 9.13
C GLY A 107 -9.42 -18.82 8.76
N LEU A 108 -9.97 -17.81 8.08
CA LEU A 108 -9.26 -16.58 7.75
C LEU A 108 -8.84 -15.79 9.00
N ALA A 109 -9.73 -15.65 9.98
CA ALA A 109 -9.41 -14.97 11.23
C ALA A 109 -8.29 -15.70 12.00
N VAL A 110 -8.37 -17.03 12.10
CA VAL A 110 -7.32 -17.84 12.73
C VAL A 110 -6.00 -17.73 11.98
N ALA A 111 -6.03 -17.80 10.65
CA ALA A 111 -4.84 -17.66 9.82
C ALA A 111 -4.15 -16.30 10.01
N LEU A 112 -4.93 -15.21 10.07
CA LEU A 112 -4.39 -13.87 10.32
C LEU A 112 -3.76 -13.76 11.72
N ILE A 113 -4.42 -14.29 12.76
CA ILE A 113 -3.88 -14.28 14.13
C ILE A 113 -2.58 -15.08 14.21
N LEU A 114 -2.55 -16.28 13.61
CA LEU A 114 -1.36 -17.12 13.57
C LEU A 114 -0.24 -16.45 12.78
N ALA A 115 -0.55 -15.84 11.64
CA ALA A 115 0.44 -15.11 10.84
C ALA A 115 1.09 -13.99 11.66
N VAL A 116 0.29 -13.15 12.34
CA VAL A 116 0.81 -12.08 13.20
C VAL A 116 1.67 -12.64 14.34
N ALA A 117 1.21 -13.69 15.03
CA ALA A 117 1.93 -14.29 16.14
C ALA A 117 3.28 -14.90 15.70
N VAL A 118 3.27 -15.65 14.59
CA VAL A 118 4.47 -16.28 14.03
C VAL A 118 5.45 -15.22 13.51
N SER A 119 4.98 -14.21 12.77
CA SER A 119 5.83 -13.12 12.29
C SER A 119 6.49 -12.37 13.46
N PHE A 120 5.74 -12.08 14.52
CA PHE A 120 6.29 -11.40 15.69
C PHE A 120 7.34 -12.26 16.41
N ALA A 121 7.02 -13.53 16.68
CA ALA A 121 7.94 -14.45 17.34
C ALA A 121 9.22 -14.70 16.51
N ALA A 122 9.08 -14.86 15.19
CA ALA A 122 10.21 -15.03 14.29
C ALA A 122 11.12 -13.80 14.27
N MET A 123 10.55 -12.60 14.17
CA MET A 123 11.33 -11.37 14.19
C MET A 123 12.08 -11.19 15.52
N LEU A 124 11.42 -11.49 16.66
CA LEU A 124 12.04 -11.43 17.99
C LEU A 124 13.19 -12.43 18.13
N ALA A 125 13.01 -13.67 17.66
CA ALA A 125 14.04 -14.69 17.69
C ALA A 125 15.25 -14.34 16.81
N LEU A 126 15.01 -13.78 15.62
CA LEU A 126 16.06 -13.31 14.72
C LEU A 126 16.84 -12.14 15.34
N CYS A 127 16.14 -11.16 15.91
CA CYS A 127 16.77 -10.03 16.59
C CYS A 127 17.61 -10.48 17.79
N HIS A 128 17.17 -11.47 18.57
CA HIS A 128 17.94 -12.01 19.69
C HIS A 128 19.18 -12.79 19.24
N LYS A 129 19.11 -13.50 18.11
CA LYS A 129 20.19 -14.39 17.66
C LYS A 129 21.29 -13.65 16.89
N TYR A 130 20.90 -12.73 16.00
CA TYR A 130 21.82 -12.06 15.08
C TYR A 130 22.04 -10.58 15.44
N GLY A 131 21.14 -9.97 16.22
CA GLY A 131 21.17 -8.53 16.47
C GLY A 131 20.71 -7.72 15.25
N LEU A 132 20.19 -6.52 15.50
CA LEU A 132 19.62 -5.64 14.46
C LEU A 132 20.64 -5.21 13.39
N ARG A 133 21.92 -5.06 13.78
CA ARG A 133 22.98 -4.59 12.88
C ARG A 133 23.35 -5.63 11.83
N ASP A 134 23.47 -6.90 12.21
CA ASP A 134 23.85 -7.96 11.28
C ASP A 134 22.67 -8.38 10.38
N LEU A 135 21.44 -8.04 10.78
CA LEU A 135 20.23 -8.21 9.97
C LEU A 135 20.08 -7.16 8.85
N GLN A 136 20.99 -6.18 8.74
CA GLN A 136 20.88 -5.05 7.81
C GLN A 136 19.54 -4.31 7.92
N ALA A 137 18.93 -4.30 9.11
CA ALA A 137 17.61 -3.73 9.35
C ALA A 137 17.63 -2.20 9.51
N ASP A 138 18.58 -1.53 8.85
CA ASP A 138 18.84 -0.11 9.00
C ASP A 138 17.66 0.72 8.51
N TRP A 139 17.02 0.28 7.41
CA TRP A 139 15.81 0.89 6.88
C TRP A 139 14.68 0.87 7.91
N GLU A 140 14.39 -0.29 8.50
CA GLU A 140 13.29 -0.51 9.45
C GLU A 140 13.49 0.32 10.71
N VAL A 141 14.73 0.37 11.21
CA VAL A 141 15.09 1.15 12.40
C VAL A 141 14.99 2.65 12.10
N GLN A 142 15.64 3.15 11.05
CA GLN A 142 15.58 4.57 10.67
C GLN A 142 14.15 5.04 10.47
N THR A 143 13.36 4.20 9.82
CA THR A 143 11.99 4.53 9.45
C THR A 143 11.06 4.52 10.66
N SER A 144 11.36 3.72 11.68
CA SER A 144 10.66 3.73 12.97
C SER A 144 11.07 4.95 13.81
N VAL A 145 12.37 5.18 13.99
CA VAL A 145 12.92 6.31 14.75
C VAL A 145 12.46 7.65 14.17
N GLY A 146 12.49 7.80 12.85
CA GLY A 146 12.06 9.02 12.17
C GLY A 146 10.59 9.39 12.41
N VAL A 147 9.72 8.43 12.78
CA VAL A 147 8.34 8.74 13.19
C VAL A 147 8.34 9.48 14.52
N TYR A 148 9.07 8.97 15.51
CA TYR A 148 9.17 9.57 16.83
C TYR A 148 9.83 10.95 16.75
N GLU A 149 10.91 11.08 15.97
CA GLU A 149 11.58 12.37 15.75
C GLU A 149 10.67 13.39 15.07
N ASN A 150 9.86 12.98 14.08
CA ASN A 150 8.90 13.87 13.44
C ASN A 150 7.79 14.30 14.39
N VAL A 151 7.28 13.39 15.24
CA VAL A 151 6.31 13.75 16.28
C VAL A 151 6.92 14.73 17.26
N GLN A 152 8.15 14.46 17.75
CA GLN A 152 8.85 15.36 18.65
C GLN A 152 9.02 16.76 18.05
N ARG A 153 9.45 16.84 16.77
CA ARG A 153 9.57 18.12 16.05
C ARG A 153 8.24 18.89 16.01
N LEU A 154 7.13 18.20 15.78
CA LEU A 154 5.79 18.80 15.73
C LEU A 154 5.25 19.22 17.10
N LEU A 155 5.76 18.61 18.19
CA LEU A 155 5.46 19.01 19.57
C LEU A 155 6.27 20.23 19.99
N ASP A 156 7.57 20.25 19.65
CA ASP A 156 8.49 21.34 19.99
C ASP A 156 8.17 22.63 19.20
N ALA A 157 7.81 22.47 17.92
CA ALA A 157 7.41 23.57 17.05
C ALA A 157 6.07 23.24 16.37
N PRO A 158 4.94 23.53 17.05
CA PRO A 158 3.61 23.32 16.47
C PRO A 158 3.48 24.05 15.13
N SER A 159 3.11 23.30 14.10
CA SER A 159 2.88 23.85 12.77
C SER A 159 1.41 24.25 12.61
N GLY A 160 1.19 25.47 12.15
CA GLY A 160 -0.14 25.92 11.73
C GLY A 160 -0.53 25.33 10.36
N PRO A 161 -1.78 25.55 9.92
CA PRO A 161 -2.22 25.17 8.58
C PRO A 161 -1.29 25.75 7.52
N ASN A 162 -0.92 24.93 6.53
CA ASN A 162 -0.02 25.36 5.46
C ASN A 162 -0.84 25.72 4.22
N GLU A 163 -0.96 27.02 3.94
CA GLU A 163 -1.74 27.57 2.83
C GLU A 163 -1.30 27.02 1.47
N TRP A 164 0.00 26.75 1.28
CA TRP A 164 0.50 26.18 0.03
C TRP A 164 0.02 24.75 -0.17
N ILE A 165 0.10 23.91 0.88
CA ILE A 165 -0.35 22.52 0.80
C ILE A 165 -1.87 22.47 0.59
N ILE A 166 -2.62 23.35 1.25
CA ILE A 166 -4.07 23.49 1.06
C ILE A 166 -4.37 23.89 -0.39
N GLY A 167 -3.66 24.89 -0.93
CA GLY A 167 -3.82 25.35 -2.32
C GLY A 167 -3.59 24.24 -3.33
N PHE A 168 -2.50 23.47 -3.18
CA PHE A 168 -2.20 22.32 -4.04
C PHE A 168 -3.20 21.17 -3.85
N ALA A 169 -3.67 20.92 -2.63
CA ALA A 169 -4.67 19.89 -2.36
C ALA A 169 -6.02 20.23 -3.01
N VAL A 170 -6.47 21.49 -2.92
CA VAL A 170 -7.70 21.97 -3.57
C VAL A 170 -7.56 21.94 -5.10
N ALA A 171 -6.41 22.36 -5.64
CA ALA A 171 -6.14 22.29 -7.06
C ALA A 171 -6.14 20.83 -7.57
N GLY A 172 -5.49 19.92 -6.84
CA GLY A 172 -5.49 18.49 -7.15
C GLY A 172 -6.89 17.89 -7.09
N ALA A 173 -7.70 18.25 -6.09
CA ALA A 173 -9.09 17.82 -5.97
C ALA A 173 -9.95 18.34 -7.15
N ALA A 174 -9.76 19.60 -7.56
CA ALA A 174 -10.45 20.17 -8.70
C ALA A 174 -10.08 19.46 -10.02
N ILE A 175 -8.79 19.22 -10.25
CA ILE A 175 -8.31 18.47 -11.44
C ILE A 175 -8.89 17.06 -11.45
N MET A 176 -8.87 16.37 -10.30
CA MET A 176 -9.42 15.02 -10.18
C MET A 176 -10.93 15.01 -10.42
N LEU A 177 -11.68 15.99 -9.91
CA LEU A 177 -13.11 16.12 -10.15
C LEU A 177 -13.40 16.32 -11.63
N VAL A 178 -12.67 17.21 -12.31
CA VAL A 178 -12.79 17.42 -13.77
C VAL A 178 -12.51 16.13 -14.52
N LEU A 179 -11.45 15.39 -14.17
CA LEU A 179 -11.13 14.10 -14.78
C LEU A 179 -12.26 13.08 -14.61
N VAL A 180 -12.82 12.96 -13.41
CA VAL A 180 -13.93 12.03 -13.12
C VAL A 180 -15.18 12.41 -13.89
N VAL A 181 -15.55 13.70 -13.92
CA VAL A 181 -16.71 14.19 -14.66
C VAL A 181 -16.53 13.98 -16.17
N CYS A 182 -15.36 14.31 -16.71
CA CYS A 182 -15.07 14.11 -18.12
C CYS A 182 -15.09 12.62 -18.48
N TYR A 183 -14.49 11.76 -17.67
CA TYR A 183 -14.49 10.32 -17.88
C TYR A 183 -15.90 9.71 -17.86
N GLN A 184 -16.78 10.19 -16.99
CA GLN A 184 -18.16 9.71 -16.90
C GLN A 184 -19.09 10.28 -17.99
N ARG A 185 -18.84 11.50 -18.46
CA ARG A 185 -19.70 12.20 -19.43
C ARG A 185 -19.28 11.98 -20.88
N PHE A 186 -17.99 11.85 -21.15
CA PHE A 186 -17.46 11.72 -22.51
C PHE A 186 -16.92 10.31 -22.75
N TYR A 187 -17.68 9.51 -23.51
CA TYR A 187 -17.27 8.15 -23.87
C TYR A 187 -15.97 8.07 -24.69
N TRP A 188 -15.56 9.15 -25.37
CA TRP A 188 -14.32 9.19 -26.14
C TRP A 188 -13.07 9.56 -25.32
N TRP A 189 -13.23 9.94 -24.05
CA TRP A 189 -12.14 10.50 -23.27
C TRP A 189 -11.06 9.45 -22.93
N PRO A 190 -9.81 9.61 -23.40
CA PRO A 190 -8.80 8.56 -23.27
C PRO A 190 -8.08 8.56 -21.93
N ILE A 191 -8.17 9.65 -21.16
CA ILE A 191 -7.39 9.81 -19.92
C ILE A 191 -8.18 9.21 -18.76
N HIS A 192 -7.65 8.12 -18.20
CA HIS A 192 -8.25 7.46 -17.07
C HIS A 192 -7.84 8.13 -15.74
N PRO A 193 -8.76 8.41 -14.81
CA PRO A 193 -8.45 9.06 -13.53
C PRO A 193 -7.45 8.27 -12.67
N VAL A 194 -7.42 6.94 -12.80
CA VAL A 194 -6.43 6.09 -12.10
C VAL A 194 -5.01 6.40 -12.56
N GLY A 195 -4.79 6.70 -13.85
CA GLY A 195 -3.46 7.03 -14.37
C GLY A 195 -2.89 8.32 -13.76
N TYR A 196 -3.77 9.30 -13.49
CA TYR A 196 -3.38 10.53 -12.80
C TYR A 196 -2.91 10.26 -11.36
N LEU A 197 -3.62 9.40 -10.62
CA LEU A 197 -3.26 9.02 -9.25
C LEU A 197 -1.96 8.21 -9.18
N THR A 198 -1.71 7.35 -10.18
CA THR A 198 -0.55 6.44 -10.16
C THR A 198 0.71 7.10 -10.71
N MET A 199 0.60 8.19 -11.47
CA MET A 199 1.74 8.88 -12.11
C MET A 199 2.88 9.22 -11.14
N TYR A 200 2.55 9.63 -9.91
CA TYR A 200 3.56 10.03 -8.92
C TYR A 200 3.98 8.89 -7.96
N SER A 201 3.41 7.69 -8.08
CA SER A 201 3.79 6.57 -7.21
C SER A 201 5.19 6.05 -7.55
N SER A 202 5.95 5.58 -6.54
CA SER A 202 7.28 4.98 -6.77
C SER A 202 7.22 3.79 -7.72
N ALA A 203 6.10 3.05 -7.69
CA ALA A 203 5.82 1.97 -8.62
C ALA A 203 5.87 2.44 -10.07
N MET A 204 5.22 3.56 -10.39
CA MET A 204 5.13 4.05 -11.76
C MET A 204 6.48 4.58 -12.25
N ARG A 205 7.29 5.18 -11.37
CA ARG A 205 8.65 5.62 -11.73
C ARG A 205 9.54 4.49 -12.24
N ILE A 206 9.38 3.28 -11.72
CA ILE A 206 10.17 2.10 -12.12
C ILE A 206 9.48 1.35 -13.26
N LEU A 207 8.16 1.16 -13.17
CA LEU A 207 7.42 0.26 -14.04
C LEU A 207 6.88 0.90 -15.32
N TRP A 208 6.94 2.23 -15.49
CA TRP A 208 6.34 2.90 -16.65
C TRP A 208 6.81 2.31 -17.99
N PHE A 209 8.10 2.00 -18.10
CA PHE A 209 8.68 1.45 -19.33
C PHE A 209 8.21 0.02 -19.57
N SER A 210 8.14 -0.80 -18.52
CA SER A 210 7.58 -2.15 -18.60
C SER A 210 6.09 -2.13 -18.98
N PHE A 211 5.32 -1.18 -18.46
CA PHE A 211 3.92 -0.97 -18.89
C PHE A 211 3.81 -0.55 -20.34
N LEU A 212 4.71 0.32 -20.83
CA LEU A 212 4.76 0.72 -22.22
C LEU A 212 5.06 -0.47 -23.15
N ILE A 213 6.03 -1.31 -22.79
CA ILE A 213 6.33 -2.54 -23.53
C ILE A 213 5.13 -3.50 -23.50
N GLY A 214 4.54 -3.71 -22.32
CA GLY A 214 3.36 -4.58 -22.17
C GLY A 214 2.18 -4.09 -23.01
N TRP A 215 1.92 -2.78 -23.01
CA TRP A 215 0.89 -2.15 -23.83
C TRP A 215 1.19 -2.29 -25.33
N LEU A 216 2.44 -2.05 -25.75
CA LEU A 216 2.86 -2.20 -27.15
C LEU A 216 2.67 -3.65 -27.63
N CYS A 217 3.15 -4.63 -26.85
CA CYS A 217 2.97 -6.05 -27.13
C CYS A 217 1.48 -6.43 -27.20
N ASN A 218 0.66 -5.93 -26.27
CA ASN A 218 -0.78 -6.17 -26.28
C ASN A 218 -1.44 -5.58 -27.54
N GLN A 219 -1.07 -4.34 -27.90
CA GLN A 219 -1.65 -3.66 -29.06
C GLN A 219 -1.24 -4.33 -30.37
N LEU A 220 0.02 -4.77 -30.50
CA LEU A 220 0.49 -5.52 -31.66
C LEU A 220 -0.22 -6.88 -31.78
N THR A 221 -0.34 -7.63 -30.68
CA THR A 221 -0.97 -8.95 -30.68
C THR A 221 -2.46 -8.88 -31.01
N LEU A 222 -3.19 -7.91 -30.46
CA LEU A 222 -4.60 -7.70 -30.78
C LEU A 222 -4.79 -7.19 -32.21
N ARG A 223 -3.94 -6.29 -32.70
CA ARG A 223 -4.07 -5.71 -34.04
C ARG A 223 -3.77 -6.72 -35.16
N TYR A 224 -2.77 -7.59 -34.98
CA TYR A 224 -2.33 -8.50 -36.04
C TYR A 224 -2.84 -9.94 -35.90
N GLY A 225 -3.13 -10.41 -34.69
CA GLY A 225 -3.51 -11.82 -34.45
C GLY A 225 -4.85 -12.04 -33.76
N GLY A 226 -5.56 -10.96 -33.41
CA GLY A 226 -6.86 -11.03 -32.74
C GLY A 226 -6.83 -11.79 -31.41
N VAL A 227 -8.02 -12.20 -30.95
CA VAL A 227 -8.21 -12.80 -29.62
C VAL A 227 -7.53 -14.18 -29.49
N ALA A 228 -7.38 -14.91 -30.60
CA ALA A 228 -6.75 -16.23 -30.59
C ALA A 228 -5.23 -16.15 -30.31
N LEU A 229 -4.52 -15.22 -30.96
CA LEU A 229 -3.10 -14.99 -30.70
C LEU A 229 -2.88 -14.45 -29.29
N PHE A 230 -3.73 -13.52 -28.83
CA PHE A 230 -3.67 -13.00 -27.48
C PHE A 230 -3.71 -14.11 -26.41
N ARG A 231 -4.61 -15.10 -26.55
CA ARG A 231 -4.68 -16.24 -25.61
C ARG A 231 -3.41 -17.07 -25.58
N ARG A 232 -2.72 -17.26 -26.72
CA ARG A 232 -1.44 -17.99 -26.78
C ARG A 232 -0.31 -17.19 -26.15
N VAL A 233 -0.18 -15.92 -26.52
CA VAL A 233 0.86 -15.03 -25.99
C VAL A 233 0.71 -14.84 -24.49
N ARG A 234 -0.52 -14.79 -23.97
CA ARG A 234 -0.77 -14.76 -22.52
C ARG A 234 -0.12 -15.92 -21.78
N MET A 235 -0.12 -17.14 -22.34
CA MET A 235 0.53 -18.29 -21.71
C MET A 235 2.06 -18.13 -21.64
N LEU A 236 2.68 -17.45 -22.61
CA LEU A 236 4.11 -17.13 -22.58
C LEU A 236 4.44 -16.19 -21.41
N PHE A 237 3.69 -15.10 -21.25
CA PHE A 237 3.89 -14.18 -20.13
C PHE A 237 3.66 -14.83 -18.77
N VAL A 238 2.64 -15.68 -18.64
CA VAL A 238 2.43 -16.49 -17.42
C VAL A 238 3.63 -17.41 -17.18
N GLY A 239 4.17 -18.04 -18.23
CA GLY A 239 5.38 -18.86 -18.14
C GLY A 239 6.60 -18.05 -17.68
N LEU A 240 6.75 -16.81 -18.14
CA LEU A 240 7.83 -15.91 -17.74
C LEU A 240 7.74 -15.54 -16.25
N ILE A 241 6.54 -15.22 -15.77
CA ILE A 241 6.28 -14.96 -14.33
C ILE A 241 6.58 -16.19 -13.48
N ILE A 242 6.12 -17.38 -13.91
CA ILE A 242 6.39 -18.63 -13.21
C ILE A 242 7.90 -18.93 -13.21
N GLY A 243 8.60 -18.67 -14.32
CA GLY A 243 10.04 -18.86 -14.43
C GLY A 243 10.83 -17.99 -13.44
N ASP A 244 10.44 -16.72 -13.31
CA ASP A 244 11.02 -15.79 -12.34
C ASP A 244 10.80 -16.26 -10.89
N LEU A 245 9.57 -16.68 -10.56
CA LEU A 245 9.25 -17.23 -9.24
C LEU A 245 9.99 -18.54 -8.94
N LEU A 246 10.12 -19.44 -9.93
CA LEU A 246 10.86 -20.69 -9.80
C LEU A 246 12.34 -20.44 -9.57
N MET A 247 12.92 -19.49 -10.30
CA MET A 247 14.32 -19.09 -10.13
C MET A 247 14.55 -18.59 -8.69
N GLY A 248 13.74 -17.63 -8.22
CA GLY A 248 13.84 -17.14 -6.84
C GLY A 248 13.65 -18.25 -5.80
N GLY A 249 12.71 -19.17 -6.01
CA GLY A 249 12.47 -20.31 -5.13
C GLY A 249 13.64 -21.30 -5.08
N ILE A 250 14.22 -21.65 -6.23
CA ILE A 250 15.38 -22.56 -6.31
C ILE A 250 16.57 -21.95 -5.59
N TYR A 251 16.88 -20.67 -5.83
CA TYR A 251 18.00 -20.00 -5.20
C TYR A 251 17.78 -19.74 -3.70
N ALA A 252 16.53 -19.56 -3.25
CA ALA A 252 16.23 -19.52 -1.82
C ALA A 252 16.55 -20.87 -1.14
N VAL A 253 16.19 -22.00 -1.76
CA VAL A 253 16.54 -23.34 -1.23
C VAL A 253 18.05 -23.55 -1.22
N ILE A 254 18.75 -23.19 -2.31
CA ILE A 254 20.22 -23.26 -2.36
C ILE A 254 20.85 -22.38 -1.28
N GLY A 255 20.31 -21.18 -1.05
CA GLY A 255 20.81 -20.25 -0.03
C GLY A 255 20.72 -20.80 1.40
N VAL A 256 19.68 -21.58 1.72
CA VAL A 256 19.56 -22.27 3.01
C VAL A 256 20.73 -23.25 3.24
N TYR A 257 21.17 -23.96 2.20
CA TYR A 257 22.28 -24.92 2.30
C TYR A 257 23.66 -24.26 2.16
N ALA A 258 23.77 -23.22 1.34
CA ALA A 258 25.04 -22.53 1.05
C ALA A 258 25.41 -21.47 2.10
N GLY A 259 24.47 -21.07 2.96
CA GLY A 259 24.68 -20.00 3.95
C GLY A 259 24.87 -18.61 3.32
N GLN A 260 24.47 -18.45 2.07
CA GLN A 260 24.55 -17.19 1.30
C GLN A 260 23.14 -16.78 0.89
N SER A 261 22.74 -15.56 1.23
CA SER A 261 21.45 -15.01 0.84
C SER A 261 21.47 -14.62 -0.64
N TYR A 262 20.64 -15.24 -1.46
CA TYR A 262 20.47 -14.82 -2.84
C TYR A 262 19.54 -13.61 -2.90
N LEU A 263 20.10 -12.45 -3.25
CA LEU A 263 19.34 -11.25 -3.55
C LEU A 263 18.69 -11.41 -4.92
N VAL A 264 17.39 -11.73 -4.93
CA VAL A 264 16.59 -11.86 -6.16
C VAL A 264 16.48 -10.53 -6.91
N LEU A 265 16.58 -9.41 -6.18
CA LEU A 265 16.59 -8.07 -6.74
C LEU A 265 17.98 -7.44 -6.56
N PRO A 266 18.59 -6.87 -7.62
CA PRO A 266 19.82 -6.12 -7.47
C PRO A 266 19.58 -4.85 -6.65
N ASN A 267 20.60 -4.44 -5.88
CA ASN A 267 20.61 -3.20 -5.10
C ASN A 267 20.51 -1.95 -5.97
#